data_AF-A0AAN5AM17-F1
#
_entry.id   AF-A0AAN5AM17-F1
#
_cell.length_a   1.000
_cell.length_b   1.000
_cell.length_c   1.000
_cell.angle_alpha   90.00
_cell.angle_beta   90.00
_cell.angle_gamma   90.00
#
_symmetry.space_group_name_H-M   'P 1'
#
loop_
_entity.id
_entity.type
_entity.pdbx_description
1 polymer ?
#
loop_
_entity_poly.entity_id
_entity_poly.type
_entity_poly.pdbx_seq_one_letter_code
_entity_poly.pdbx_strand_id
1 'polypeptide(L)'
;MINFEKIAPYLEDPIVLIGFFIFVVFLLLRFIIKKGIIPTLTKKDGFSFLKLILLYGFIFGIVLMGLGFGLKYSEMSKKRQAVIINQLNSELNENLKTLNELKLNTENFLNINIQLSSVIRTEGIELMVLMFPDINLDLDSTVNTIDLANNSFNFIIENKLHENKLQMDRLDEAGKTIRATINQTLLTLNSLADLDNSRYVINKTIWVSNLESYKKIDIVDITKFQDIYAELQLIRNDYNVIASNSINFYQSVSDFFDPKQQINKIRLAKVLTNERQTYQLIHDYSLNIHNAIKKVNTLKSQIE
;
A
#
# COMPACT_ATOMS: atom_id res chain seq x y z
N MET A 1 37.02 -24.19 -7.81
CA MET A 1 36.15 -25.39 -7.78
C MET A 1 34.78 -24.98 -8.28
N ILE A 2 34.27 -25.61 -9.34
CA ILE A 2 32.91 -25.37 -9.81
C ILE A 2 31.97 -26.00 -8.77
N ASN A 3 31.13 -25.21 -8.10
CA ASN A 3 30.14 -25.74 -7.16
C ASN A 3 29.16 -26.64 -7.92
N PHE A 4 29.32 -27.96 -7.75
CA PHE A 4 28.47 -28.97 -8.37
C PHE A 4 26.98 -28.75 -8.07
N GLU A 5 26.65 -28.16 -6.91
CA GLU A 5 25.30 -27.71 -6.54
C GLU A 5 24.64 -26.80 -7.58
N LYS A 6 25.41 -25.96 -8.29
CA LYS A 6 24.86 -25.09 -9.34
C LYS A 6 24.55 -25.83 -10.64
N ILE A 7 25.15 -27.02 -10.84
CA ILE A 7 25.00 -27.83 -12.06
C ILE A 7 24.00 -28.98 -11.84
N ALA A 8 23.88 -29.47 -10.60
CA ALA A 8 22.99 -30.57 -10.22
C ALA A 8 21.54 -30.44 -10.75
N PRO A 9 20.88 -29.26 -10.70
CA PRO A 9 19.50 -29.12 -11.19
C PRO A 9 19.34 -29.31 -12.70
N TYR A 10 20.43 -29.17 -13.46
CA TYR A 10 20.43 -29.33 -14.92
C TYR A 10 20.67 -30.79 -15.34
N LEU A 11 21.23 -31.62 -14.46
CA LEU A 11 21.48 -33.04 -14.70
C LEU A 11 20.23 -33.92 -14.55
N GLU A 12 19.12 -33.38 -14.03
CA GLU A 12 17.83 -34.08 -13.95
C GLU A 12 17.07 -34.10 -15.28
N ASP A 13 17.48 -33.28 -16.26
CA ASP A 13 16.84 -33.23 -17.58
C ASP A 13 17.23 -34.47 -18.41
N PRO A 14 16.26 -35.27 -18.91
CA PRO A 14 16.53 -36.45 -19.72
C PRO A 14 17.41 -36.16 -20.94
N ILE A 15 17.29 -34.98 -21.56
CA ILE A 15 18.07 -34.59 -22.75
C ILE A 15 19.52 -34.32 -22.37
N VAL A 16 19.76 -33.66 -21.23
CA VAL A 16 21.12 -33.42 -20.71
C VAL A 16 21.78 -34.74 -20.31
N LEU A 17 21.03 -35.66 -19.69
CA LEU A 17 21.49 -37.01 -19.36
C LEU A 17 21.84 -37.83 -20.60
N ILE A 18 20.99 -37.83 -21.63
CA ILE A 18 21.26 -38.53 -22.90
C ILE A 18 22.49 -37.94 -23.57
N GLY A 19 22.61 -36.60 -23.65
CA GLY A 19 23.78 -35.93 -24.21
C GLY A 19 25.07 -36.23 -23.44
N PHE A 20 25.00 -36.21 -22.10
CA PHE A 20 26.12 -36.56 -21.23
C PHE A 20 26.53 -38.04 -21.39
N PHE A 21 25.56 -38.96 -21.44
CA PHE A 21 25.82 -40.38 -21.64
C PHE A 21 26.50 -40.65 -22.99
N ILE A 22 25.98 -40.07 -24.07
CA ILE A 22 26.58 -40.14 -25.41
C ILE A 22 28.01 -39.60 -25.37
N PHE A 23 28.22 -38.44 -24.74
CA PHE A 23 29.54 -37.82 -24.60
C PHE A 23 30.53 -38.71 -23.84
N VAL A 24 30.12 -39.30 -22.71
CA VAL A 24 30.96 -40.21 -21.90
C VAL A 24 31.29 -41.49 -22.66
N VAL A 25 30.32 -42.10 -23.34
CA VAL A 25 30.53 -43.29 -24.18
C VAL A 25 31.53 -43.00 -25.30
N PHE A 26 31.40 -41.85 -25.99
CA PHE A 26 32.35 -41.45 -27.02
C PHE A 26 33.73 -41.09 -26.48
N LEU A 27 33.84 -40.50 -25.29
CA LEU A 27 35.12 -40.26 -24.63
C LEU A 27 35.82 -41.57 -24.24
N LEU A 28 35.07 -42.54 -23.70
CA LEU A 28 35.60 -43.87 -23.38
C LEU A 28 36.06 -44.60 -24.64
N LEU A 29 35.25 -44.59 -25.71
CA LEU A 29 35.64 -45.16 -27.00
C LEU A 29 36.90 -44.50 -27.56
N ARG A 30 36.99 -43.16 -27.50
CA ARG A 30 38.19 -42.41 -27.90
C ARG A 30 39.42 -42.78 -27.08
N PHE A 31 39.25 -42.96 -25.77
CA PHE A 31 40.32 -43.33 -24.86
C PHE A 31 40.83 -44.76 -25.11
N ILE A 32 39.92 -45.72 -25.29
CA ILE A 32 40.22 -47.13 -25.57
C ILE A 32 40.96 -47.26 -26.91
N ILE A 33 40.53 -46.53 -27.95
CA ILE A 33 41.21 -46.49 -29.25
C ILE A 33 42.61 -45.86 -29.11
N LYS A 34 42.74 -44.75 -28.38
CA LYS A 34 44.04 -44.08 -28.16
C LYS A 34 45.03 -44.96 -27.38
N LYS A 35 44.53 -45.82 -26.50
CA LYS A 35 45.32 -46.79 -25.70
C LYS A 35 45.65 -48.07 -26.47
N GLY A 36 45.16 -48.26 -27.70
CA GLY A 36 45.51 -49.39 -28.56
C GLY A 36 44.90 -50.74 -28.12
N ILE A 37 43.85 -50.71 -27.29
CA ILE A 37 43.22 -51.93 -26.73
C ILE A 37 42.38 -52.66 -27.79
N ILE A 38 41.85 -51.93 -28.78
CA ILE A 38 41.13 -52.50 -29.93
C ILE A 38 42.11 -52.60 -31.11
N PRO A 39 42.34 -53.78 -31.70
CA PRO A 39 43.25 -53.94 -32.83
C PRO A 39 42.78 -53.12 -34.03
N THR A 40 43.73 -52.46 -34.69
CA THR A 40 43.50 -51.56 -35.82
C THR A 40 42.87 -52.33 -36.99
N LEU A 41 41.57 -52.13 -37.19
CA LEU A 41 40.82 -52.61 -38.36
C LEU A 41 41.57 -52.30 -39.66
N THR A 42 41.71 -53.30 -40.52
CA THR A 42 42.54 -53.28 -41.72
C THR A 42 42.03 -52.30 -42.79
N LYS A 43 42.90 -51.34 -43.13
CA LYS A 43 43.08 -50.56 -44.37
C LYS A 43 41.92 -49.63 -44.86
N LYS A 44 42.16 -48.34 -44.60
CA LYS A 44 41.61 -47.09 -45.18
C LYS A 44 40.15 -46.73 -44.90
N ASP A 45 39.17 -47.59 -45.15
CA ASP A 45 37.76 -47.13 -45.12
C ASP A 45 37.11 -47.26 -43.74
N GLY A 46 37.36 -48.35 -43.00
CA GLY A 46 36.82 -48.56 -41.65
C GLY A 46 37.35 -47.56 -40.62
N PHE A 47 38.62 -47.14 -40.74
CA PHE A 47 39.20 -46.12 -39.86
C PHE A 47 38.63 -44.72 -40.14
N SER A 48 38.37 -44.40 -41.40
CA SER A 48 37.74 -43.13 -41.78
C SER A 48 36.30 -43.07 -41.27
N PHE A 49 35.53 -44.15 -41.44
CA PHE A 49 34.15 -44.26 -40.95
C PHE A 49 34.05 -44.21 -39.41
N LEU A 50 34.94 -44.91 -38.71
CA LEU A 50 35.02 -44.87 -37.24
C LEU A 50 35.38 -43.47 -36.73
N LYS A 51 36.35 -42.80 -37.38
CA LYS A 51 36.74 -41.41 -37.06
C LYS A 51 35.59 -40.44 -37.32
N LEU A 52 34.82 -40.67 -38.37
CA LEU A 52 33.65 -39.87 -38.73
C LEU A 52 32.55 -40.00 -37.68
N ILE A 53 32.18 -41.23 -37.30
CA ILE A 53 31.21 -41.51 -36.23
C ILE A 53 31.67 -40.90 -34.90
N LEU A 54 32.95 -41.02 -34.57
CA LEU A 54 33.48 -40.52 -33.31
C LEU A 54 33.53 -38.99 -33.26
N LEU A 55 33.83 -38.32 -34.38
CA LEU A 55 33.85 -36.86 -34.46
C LEU A 55 32.43 -36.27 -34.47
N TYR A 56 31.55 -36.77 -35.34
CA TYR A 56 30.18 -36.27 -35.43
C TYR A 56 29.33 -36.68 -34.22
N GLY A 57 29.52 -37.88 -33.67
CA GLY A 57 28.85 -38.32 -32.43
C GLY A 57 29.27 -37.49 -31.21
N PHE A 58 30.54 -37.07 -31.15
CA PHE A 58 31.02 -36.16 -30.12
C PHE A 58 30.44 -34.75 -30.26
N ILE A 59 30.46 -34.18 -31.47
CA ILE A 59 29.86 -32.87 -31.75
C ILE A 59 28.36 -32.90 -31.46
N PHE A 60 27.67 -33.96 -31.88
CA PHE A 60 26.24 -34.16 -31.63
C PHE A 60 25.93 -34.24 -30.13
N GLY A 61 26.76 -34.95 -29.35
CA GLY A 61 26.63 -34.98 -27.89
C GLY A 61 26.78 -33.60 -27.23
N ILE A 62 27.76 -32.78 -27.68
CA ILE A 62 27.94 -31.41 -27.19
C ILE A 62 26.74 -30.53 -27.56
N VAL A 63 26.24 -30.62 -28.79
CA VAL A 63 25.07 -29.83 -29.24
C VAL A 63 23.82 -30.21 -28.45
N LEU A 64 23.55 -31.50 -28.26
CA LEU A 64 22.43 -31.98 -27.44
C LEU A 64 22.54 -31.51 -25.99
N MET A 65 23.75 -31.58 -25.41
CA MET A 65 24.00 -31.12 -24.06
C MET A 65 23.74 -29.61 -23.95
N GLY A 66 24.28 -28.80 -24.87
CA GLY A 66 24.05 -27.36 -24.92
C GLY A 66 22.58 -26.98 -25.07
N LEU A 67 21.84 -27.69 -25.93
CA LEU A 67 20.39 -27.51 -26.10
C LEU A 67 19.64 -27.88 -24.81
N GLY A 68 19.96 -29.01 -24.18
CA GLY A 68 19.36 -29.42 -22.91
C GLY A 68 19.58 -28.40 -21.81
N PHE A 69 20.82 -27.91 -21.64
CA PHE A 69 21.12 -26.84 -20.69
C PHE A 69 20.36 -25.54 -21.01
N GLY A 70 20.29 -25.14 -22.29
CA GLY A 70 19.58 -23.93 -22.70
C GLY A 70 18.08 -23.99 -22.42
N LEU A 71 17.43 -25.11 -22.76
CA LEU A 71 16.01 -25.34 -22.48
C LEU A 71 15.75 -25.35 -20.97
N LYS A 72 16.56 -26.10 -20.21
CA LYS A 72 16.41 -26.19 -18.77
C LYS A 72 16.67 -24.86 -18.05
N TYR A 73 17.62 -24.08 -18.54
CA TYR A 73 17.89 -22.73 -18.05
C TYR A 73 16.69 -21.81 -18.28
N SER A 74 16.08 -21.84 -19.49
CA SER A 74 14.88 -21.07 -19.79
C SER A 74 13.70 -21.49 -18.90
N GLU A 75 13.49 -22.79 -18.71
CA GLU A 75 12.43 -23.32 -17.84
C GLU A 75 12.60 -22.82 -16.39
N MET A 76 13.80 -22.94 -15.82
CA MET A 76 14.09 -22.46 -14.47
C MET A 76 14.03 -20.93 -14.35
N SER A 77 14.35 -20.19 -15.41
CA SER A 77 14.18 -18.73 -15.44
C SER A 77 12.70 -18.36 -15.36
N LYS A 78 11.85 -18.97 -16.21
CA LYS A 78 10.40 -18.74 -16.21
C LYS A 78 9.75 -19.11 -14.88
N LYS A 79 10.10 -20.26 -14.29
CA LYS A 79 9.61 -20.66 -12.96
C LYS A 79 9.99 -19.65 -11.88
N ARG A 80 11.23 -19.15 -11.88
CA ARG A 80 11.67 -18.12 -10.92
C ARG A 80 10.93 -16.80 -11.12
N GLN A 81 10.76 -16.35 -12.36
CA GLN A 81 9.98 -15.14 -12.64
C GLN A 81 8.54 -15.27 -12.15
N ALA A 82 7.88 -16.41 -12.41
CA ALA A 82 6.52 -16.66 -11.94
C ALA A 82 6.40 -16.63 -10.40
N VAL A 83 7.37 -17.22 -9.69
CA VAL A 83 7.39 -17.16 -8.21
C VAL A 83 7.51 -15.72 -7.72
N ILE A 84 8.41 -14.93 -8.29
CA ILE A 84 8.63 -13.53 -7.90
C ILE A 84 7.37 -12.69 -8.18
N ILE A 85 6.74 -12.87 -9.33
CA ILE A 85 5.48 -12.18 -9.70
C ILE A 85 4.35 -12.57 -8.73
N ASN A 86 4.23 -13.85 -8.38
CA ASN A 86 3.22 -14.30 -7.42
C ASN A 86 3.44 -13.69 -6.03
N GLN A 87 4.69 -13.57 -5.58
CA GLN A 87 5.02 -12.89 -4.33
C GLN A 87 4.66 -11.40 -4.38
N LEU A 88 4.96 -10.72 -5.50
CA LEU A 88 4.58 -9.33 -5.72
C LEU A 88 3.06 -9.15 -5.67
N ASN A 89 2.31 -10.03 -6.35
CA ASN A 89 0.85 -10.05 -6.30
C ASN A 89 0.32 -10.27 -4.87
N SER A 90 0.96 -11.14 -4.08
CA SER A 90 0.60 -11.33 -2.67
C SER A 90 0.80 -10.06 -1.86
N GLU A 91 1.94 -9.36 -2.02
CA GLU A 91 2.22 -8.10 -1.33
C GLU A 91 1.22 -7.00 -1.72
N LEU A 92 0.88 -6.88 -3.01
CA LEU A 92 -0.15 -5.95 -3.47
C LEU A 92 -1.53 -6.28 -2.86
N ASN A 93 -1.87 -7.56 -2.74
CA ASN A 93 -3.13 -7.99 -2.11
C ASN A 93 -3.18 -7.65 -0.62
N GLU A 94 -2.07 -7.79 0.10
CA GLU A 94 -1.97 -7.36 1.50
C GLU A 94 -2.14 -5.85 1.61
N ASN A 95 -1.44 -5.08 0.78
CA ASN A 95 -1.59 -3.63 0.76
C ASN A 95 -3.01 -3.18 0.40
N LEU A 96 -3.69 -3.86 -0.54
CA LEU A 96 -5.10 -3.60 -0.84
C LEU A 96 -6.02 -3.83 0.36
N LYS A 97 -5.78 -4.86 1.17
CA LYS A 97 -6.54 -5.07 2.42
C LYS A 97 -6.34 -3.89 3.36
N THR A 98 -5.09 -3.49 3.58
CA THR A 98 -4.75 -2.32 4.40
C THR A 98 -5.46 -1.06 3.90
N LEU A 99 -5.43 -0.77 2.60
CA LEU A 99 -6.14 0.39 2.04
C LEU A 99 -7.65 0.32 2.26
N ASN A 100 -8.27 -0.85 2.10
CA ASN A 100 -9.71 -0.97 2.33
C ASN A 100 -10.08 -0.77 3.80
N GLU A 101 -9.25 -1.24 4.74
CA GLU A 101 -9.43 -0.98 6.17
C GLU A 101 -9.27 0.51 6.49
N LEU A 102 -8.23 1.16 5.97
CA LEU A 102 -8.03 2.60 6.11
C LEU A 102 -9.21 3.40 5.54
N LYS A 103 -9.75 2.98 4.39
CA LYS A 103 -10.94 3.60 3.79
C LYS A 103 -12.15 3.50 4.72
N LEU A 104 -12.45 2.30 5.21
CA LEU A 104 -13.57 2.07 6.15
C LEU A 104 -13.41 2.89 7.43
N ASN A 105 -12.19 2.99 7.96
CA ASN A 105 -11.93 3.84 9.12
C ASN A 105 -12.13 5.33 8.83
N THR A 106 -11.74 5.81 7.64
CA THR A 106 -12.03 7.19 7.23
C THR A 106 -13.53 7.45 7.12
N GLU A 107 -14.31 6.50 6.59
CA GLU A 107 -15.78 6.59 6.59
C GLU A 107 -16.34 6.66 8.03
N ASN A 108 -15.77 5.88 8.96
CA ASN A 108 -16.12 5.96 10.38
C ASN A 108 -15.76 7.31 11.01
N PHE A 109 -14.57 7.87 10.72
CA PHE A 109 -14.21 9.22 11.15
C PHE A 109 -15.21 10.25 10.63
N LEU A 110 -15.59 10.18 9.35
CA LEU A 110 -16.57 11.09 8.78
C LEU A 110 -17.91 11.02 9.51
N ASN A 111 -18.45 9.81 9.69
CA ASN A 111 -19.73 9.60 10.37
C ASN A 111 -19.71 10.12 11.82
N ILE A 112 -18.63 9.86 12.54
CA ILE A 112 -18.44 10.33 13.92
C ILE A 112 -18.40 11.88 13.93
N ASN A 113 -17.61 12.50 13.06
CA ASN A 113 -17.53 13.97 12.97
C ASN A 113 -18.88 14.61 12.58
N ILE A 114 -19.64 14.01 11.65
CA ILE A 114 -21.00 14.44 11.29
C ILE A 114 -21.93 14.42 12.50
N GLN A 115 -21.86 13.38 13.32
CA GLN A 115 -22.65 13.32 14.54
C GLN A 115 -22.32 14.48 15.48
N LEU A 116 -21.05 14.75 15.77
CA LEU A 116 -20.69 15.90 16.61
C LEU A 116 -21.14 17.23 16.00
N SER A 117 -20.90 17.43 14.70
CA SER A 117 -21.33 18.61 13.95
C SER A 117 -22.85 18.82 14.04
N SER A 118 -23.65 17.75 13.97
CA SER A 118 -25.11 17.83 14.13
C SER A 118 -25.52 18.19 15.56
N VAL A 119 -24.86 17.62 16.57
CA VAL A 119 -25.16 17.88 17.98
C VAL A 119 -24.85 19.33 18.34
N ILE A 120 -23.72 19.88 17.88
CA ILE A 120 -23.37 21.29 18.14
C ILE A 120 -24.26 22.28 17.37
N ARG A 121 -25.15 21.80 16.51
CA ARG A 121 -26.11 22.59 15.71
C ARG A 121 -27.57 22.32 16.06
N THR A 122 -27.84 21.78 17.25
CA THR A 122 -29.20 21.43 17.65
C THR A 122 -30.13 22.65 17.64
N GLU A 123 -31.18 22.62 16.79
CA GLU A 123 -32.12 23.73 16.57
C GLU A 123 -32.84 24.22 17.85
N GLY A 124 -32.96 23.37 18.87
CA GLY A 124 -33.58 23.72 20.15
C GLY A 124 -32.80 24.74 21.01
N ILE A 125 -31.56 25.08 20.63
CA ILE A 125 -30.69 26.01 21.35
C ILE A 125 -30.19 27.08 20.40
N GLU A 126 -30.83 28.25 20.44
CA GLU A 126 -30.58 29.37 19.53
C GLU A 126 -29.10 29.79 19.48
N LEU A 127 -28.45 29.88 20.64
CA LEU A 127 -27.03 30.23 20.74
C LEU A 127 -26.13 29.23 20.01
N MET A 128 -26.48 27.94 19.99
CA MET A 128 -25.68 26.91 19.33
C MET A 128 -25.74 27.07 17.80
N VAL A 129 -26.95 27.25 17.24
CA VAL A 129 -27.13 27.46 15.79
C VAL A 129 -26.39 28.71 15.32
N LEU A 130 -26.42 29.78 16.12
CA LEU A 130 -25.70 31.02 15.80
C LEU A 130 -24.18 30.86 15.87
N MET A 131 -23.67 30.13 16.86
CA MET A 131 -22.22 29.92 17.04
C MET A 131 -21.64 28.94 16.03
N PHE A 132 -22.41 27.93 15.60
CA PHE A 132 -21.97 26.87 14.70
C PHE A 132 -22.76 26.88 13.39
N PRO A 133 -22.60 27.90 12.54
CA PRO A 133 -23.41 28.01 11.33
C PRO A 133 -23.07 26.88 10.32
N ASP A 134 -24.08 26.43 9.56
CA ASP A 134 -23.94 25.36 8.56
C ASP A 134 -22.96 25.71 7.43
N ILE A 135 -22.84 26.99 7.09
CA ILE A 135 -21.89 27.46 6.07
C ILE A 135 -20.44 27.06 6.38
N ASN A 136 -20.10 26.78 7.65
CA ASN A 136 -18.77 26.29 8.02
C ASN A 136 -18.47 24.91 7.43
N LEU A 137 -19.51 24.09 7.19
CA LEU A 137 -19.41 22.74 6.62
C LEU A 137 -19.37 22.76 5.07
N ASP A 138 -19.74 23.87 4.44
CA ASP A 138 -19.69 24.02 3.00
C ASP A 138 -18.23 24.20 2.55
N LEU A 139 -17.64 23.14 2.00
CA LEU A 139 -16.25 23.11 1.53
C LEU A 139 -16.00 24.00 0.31
N ASP A 140 -17.05 24.32 -0.47
CA ASP A 140 -16.93 25.19 -1.65
C ASP A 140 -16.95 26.69 -1.28
N SER A 141 -17.36 27.02 -0.04
CA SER A 141 -17.40 28.39 0.42
C SER A 141 -16.00 28.99 0.67
N THR A 142 -15.83 30.29 0.42
CA THR A 142 -14.58 31.02 0.71
C THR A 142 -14.58 31.66 2.10
N VAL A 143 -15.39 31.12 3.02
CA VAL A 143 -15.70 31.79 4.27
C VAL A 143 -14.54 31.66 5.25
N ASN A 144 -14.16 32.79 5.87
CA ASN A 144 -13.16 32.83 6.91
C ASN A 144 -13.78 32.47 8.27
N THR A 145 -13.25 31.44 8.93
CA THR A 145 -13.75 30.91 10.22
C THR A 145 -13.63 31.91 11.37
N ILE A 146 -12.64 32.81 11.31
CA ILE A 146 -12.46 33.90 12.29
C ILE A 146 -13.58 34.93 12.11
N ASP A 147 -13.89 35.29 10.86
CA ASP A 147 -14.97 36.23 10.55
C ASP A 147 -16.33 35.65 10.92
N LEU A 148 -16.57 34.36 10.68
CA LEU A 148 -17.77 33.67 11.17
C LEU A 148 -17.90 33.79 12.68
N ALA A 149 -16.85 33.43 13.44
CA ALA A 149 -16.89 33.52 14.89
C ALA A 149 -17.14 34.96 15.38
N ASN A 150 -16.49 35.95 14.76
CA ASN A 150 -16.70 37.36 15.08
C ASN A 150 -18.17 37.78 14.81
N ASN A 151 -18.70 37.44 13.64
CA ASN A 151 -20.07 37.78 13.25
C ASN A 151 -21.10 37.11 14.18
N SER A 152 -20.92 35.84 14.52
CA SER A 152 -21.78 35.14 15.48
C SER A 152 -21.80 35.81 16.84
N PHE A 153 -20.63 36.19 17.40
CA PHE A 153 -20.57 36.89 18.69
C PHE A 153 -21.15 38.30 18.63
N ASN A 154 -20.87 39.06 17.57
CA ASN A 154 -21.46 40.39 17.37
C ASN A 154 -22.99 40.30 17.35
N PHE A 155 -23.55 39.34 16.62
CA PHE A 155 -24.98 39.11 16.57
C PHE A 155 -25.57 38.74 17.96
N ILE A 156 -24.91 37.86 18.72
CA ILE A 156 -25.31 37.48 20.08
C ILE A 156 -25.30 38.69 21.04
N ILE A 157 -24.35 39.60 20.86
CA ILE A 157 -24.23 40.82 21.67
C ILE A 157 -25.31 41.84 21.27
N GLU A 158 -25.44 42.14 19.99
CA GLU A 158 -26.39 43.12 19.44
C GLU A 158 -27.84 42.76 19.76
N ASN A 159 -28.18 41.46 19.74
CA ASN A 159 -29.52 40.96 20.06
C ASN A 159 -29.70 40.65 21.56
N LYS A 160 -28.72 40.96 22.41
CA LYS A 160 -28.77 40.72 23.87
C LYS A 160 -29.05 39.27 24.27
N LEU A 161 -28.71 38.31 23.40
CA LEU A 161 -28.93 36.88 23.67
C LEU A 161 -28.04 36.37 24.81
N HIS A 162 -26.87 36.99 25.00
CA HIS A 162 -25.99 36.73 26.14
C HIS A 162 -26.57 37.20 27.49
N GLU A 163 -27.54 38.13 27.49
CA GLU A 163 -28.26 38.56 28.70
C GLU A 163 -29.46 37.64 29.00
N ASN A 164 -29.86 36.80 28.03
CA ASN A 164 -30.98 35.88 28.19
C ASN A 164 -30.56 34.66 29.02
N LYS A 165 -30.85 34.72 30.32
CA LYS A 165 -30.52 33.65 31.28
C LYS A 165 -31.01 32.26 30.84
N LEU A 166 -32.21 32.14 30.27
CA LEU A 166 -32.73 30.85 29.83
C LEU A 166 -31.91 30.26 28.69
N GLN A 167 -31.48 31.08 27.73
CA GLN A 167 -30.63 30.60 26.62
C GLN A 167 -29.23 30.24 27.10
N MET A 168 -28.66 31.01 28.03
CA MET A 168 -27.37 30.70 28.65
C MET A 168 -27.42 29.41 29.47
N ASP A 169 -28.46 29.21 30.29
CA ASP A 169 -28.65 27.97 31.07
C ASP A 169 -28.79 26.75 30.13
N ARG A 170 -29.52 26.88 29.00
CA ARG A 170 -29.62 25.84 27.97
C ARG A 170 -28.28 25.54 27.31
N LEU A 171 -27.50 26.57 27.00
CA LEU A 171 -26.17 26.43 26.43
C LEU A 171 -25.22 25.68 27.37
N ASP A 172 -25.24 26.03 28.66
CA ASP A 172 -24.41 25.38 29.68
C ASP A 172 -24.76 23.90 29.86
N GLU A 173 -26.05 23.56 29.94
CA GLU A 173 -26.50 22.16 30.06
C GLU A 173 -26.17 21.34 28.80
N ALA A 174 -26.32 21.93 27.61
CA ALA A 174 -25.91 21.29 26.38
C ALA A 174 -24.39 21.10 26.33
N GLY A 175 -23.60 22.10 26.72
CA GLY A 175 -22.15 22.02 26.80
C GLY A 175 -21.67 20.89 27.73
N LYS A 176 -22.31 20.74 28.91
CA LYS A 176 -22.03 19.61 29.83
C LYS A 176 -22.31 18.26 29.18
N THR A 177 -23.46 18.13 28.51
CA THR A 177 -23.88 16.89 27.84
C THR A 177 -22.92 16.55 26.69
N ILE A 178 -22.61 17.52 25.83
CA ILE A 178 -21.68 17.39 24.70
C ILE A 178 -20.31 16.93 25.17
N ARG A 179 -19.77 17.53 26.23
CA ARG A 179 -18.47 17.15 26.79
C ARG A 179 -18.46 15.72 27.33
N ALA A 180 -19.52 15.30 27.99
CA ALA A 180 -19.64 13.92 28.48
C ALA A 180 -19.61 12.92 27.31
N THR A 181 -20.33 13.20 26.23
CA THR A 181 -20.31 12.39 25.00
C THR A 181 -18.94 12.41 24.32
N ILE A 182 -18.31 13.58 24.16
CA ILE A 182 -16.98 13.72 23.55
C ILE A 182 -15.94 12.87 24.27
N ASN A 183 -15.94 12.86 25.62
CA ASN A 183 -14.97 12.07 26.38
C ASN A 183 -15.07 10.57 26.08
N GLN A 184 -16.28 10.06 25.85
CA GLN A 184 -16.50 8.67 25.45
C GLN A 184 -16.07 8.44 24.00
N THR A 185 -16.49 9.30 23.08
CA THR A 185 -16.16 9.18 21.66
C THR A 185 -14.67 9.32 21.37
N LEU A 186 -13.94 10.12 22.15
CA LEU A 186 -12.49 10.24 22.04
C LEU A 186 -11.78 8.90 22.23
N LEU A 187 -12.29 7.99 23.07
CA LEU A 187 -11.73 6.65 23.21
C LEU A 187 -11.86 5.85 21.91
N THR A 188 -13.01 5.96 21.24
CA THR A 188 -13.25 5.35 19.92
C THR A 188 -12.36 5.98 18.84
N LEU A 189 -12.24 7.30 18.80
CA LEU A 189 -11.36 7.98 17.84
C LEU A 189 -9.90 7.55 18.03
N ASN A 190 -9.43 7.47 19.27
CA ASN A 190 -8.08 6.99 19.59
C ASN A 190 -7.89 5.51 19.23
N SER A 191 -8.92 4.66 19.38
CA SER A 191 -8.82 3.25 19.01
C SER A 191 -8.85 3.04 17.49
N LEU A 192 -9.48 3.93 16.72
CA LEU A 192 -9.40 3.94 15.26
C LEU A 192 -8.07 4.53 14.75
N ALA A 193 -7.49 5.48 15.49
CA ALA A 193 -6.23 6.11 15.15
C ALA A 193 -5.04 5.15 15.27
N ASP A 194 -4.18 5.08 14.26
CA ASP A 194 -3.00 4.21 14.24
C ASP A 194 -1.72 5.05 14.25
N LEU A 195 -1.59 5.93 15.24
CA LEU A 195 -0.56 6.98 15.27
C LEU A 195 0.88 6.42 15.36
N ASP A 196 1.05 5.20 15.83
CA ASP A 196 2.35 4.52 15.93
C ASP A 196 2.72 3.73 14.67
N ASN A 197 1.83 3.69 13.67
CA ASN A 197 1.98 2.93 12.44
C ASN A 197 2.10 1.42 12.63
N SER A 198 1.52 0.86 13.69
CA SER A 198 1.67 -0.56 13.99
C SER A 198 0.65 -1.47 13.29
N ARG A 199 -0.58 -1.00 13.04
CA ARG A 199 -1.67 -1.85 12.54
C ARG A 199 -1.79 -1.85 11.02
N TYR A 200 -1.76 -0.67 10.41
CA TYR A 200 -2.01 -0.50 8.98
C TYR A 200 -0.70 -0.30 8.23
N VAL A 201 0.15 -1.32 8.19
CA VAL A 201 1.47 -1.23 7.57
C VAL A 201 1.38 -1.44 6.05
N ILE A 202 2.05 -0.57 5.29
CA ILE A 202 2.28 -0.78 3.85
C ILE A 202 3.54 -1.62 3.68
N ASN A 203 3.38 -2.84 3.16
CA ASN A 203 4.50 -3.74 2.91
C ASN A 203 5.14 -3.42 1.55
N LYS A 204 6.47 -3.33 1.51
CA LYS A 204 7.27 -3.12 0.29
C LYS A 204 8.48 -4.06 0.20
N THR A 205 8.49 -5.09 1.04
CA THR A 205 9.66 -5.94 1.27
C THR A 205 9.97 -6.78 0.04
N ILE A 206 8.95 -7.38 -0.55
CA ILE A 206 9.04 -8.17 -1.76
C ILE A 206 9.41 -7.30 -2.96
N TRP A 207 8.82 -6.11 -3.06
CA TRP A 207 9.19 -5.12 -4.06
C TRP A 207 10.68 -4.77 -4.01
N VAL A 208 11.16 -4.33 -2.84
CA VAL A 208 12.55 -3.86 -2.68
C VAL A 208 13.55 -5.00 -2.84
N SER A 209 13.27 -6.18 -2.26
CA SER A 209 14.20 -7.32 -2.30
C SER A 209 14.40 -7.91 -3.70
N ASN A 210 13.44 -7.72 -4.61
CA ASN A 210 13.47 -8.29 -5.96
C ASN A 210 13.68 -7.25 -7.08
N LEU A 211 14.05 -6.01 -6.75
CA LEU A 211 14.21 -4.92 -7.73
C LEU A 211 15.08 -5.30 -8.94
N GLU A 212 16.24 -5.94 -8.69
CA GLU A 212 17.14 -6.39 -9.76
C GLU A 212 16.57 -7.53 -10.61
N SER A 213 15.66 -8.32 -10.06
CA SER A 213 14.95 -9.37 -10.80
C SER A 213 13.87 -8.76 -11.70
N TYR A 214 13.16 -7.74 -11.22
CA TYR A 214 12.12 -7.06 -12.01
C TYR A 214 12.67 -6.35 -13.25
N LYS A 215 13.91 -5.83 -13.20
CA LYS A 215 14.59 -5.25 -14.38
C LYS A 215 14.74 -6.22 -15.57
N LYS A 216 14.59 -7.53 -15.32
CA LYS A 216 14.72 -8.61 -16.32
C LYS A 216 13.36 -9.21 -16.71
N ILE A 217 12.26 -8.65 -16.19
CA ILE A 217 10.90 -9.14 -16.40
C ILE A 217 10.14 -8.04 -17.15
N ASP A 218 9.88 -8.27 -18.43
CA ASP A 218 9.30 -7.25 -19.33
C ASP A 218 7.89 -6.77 -18.92
N ILE A 219 7.15 -7.60 -18.19
CA ILE A 219 5.77 -7.27 -17.77
C ILE A 219 5.71 -6.31 -16.57
N VAL A 220 6.81 -6.12 -15.82
CA VAL A 220 6.83 -5.26 -14.63
C VAL A 220 7.39 -3.88 -14.98
N ASP A 221 6.50 -2.89 -15.04
CA ASP A 221 6.87 -1.49 -15.22
C ASP A 221 7.39 -0.89 -13.89
N ILE A 222 8.71 -0.87 -13.72
CA ILE A 222 9.34 -0.46 -12.46
C ILE A 222 8.93 0.94 -12.03
N THR A 223 8.77 1.87 -12.97
CA THR A 223 8.39 3.25 -12.66
C THR A 223 7.00 3.29 -12.06
N LYS A 224 6.02 2.61 -12.69
CA LYS A 224 4.66 2.58 -12.15
C LYS A 224 4.56 1.91 -10.78
N PHE A 225 5.32 0.83 -10.56
CA PHE A 225 5.35 0.17 -9.26
C PHE A 225 6.00 1.06 -8.20
N GLN A 226 7.11 1.72 -8.52
CA GLN A 226 7.75 2.64 -7.59
C GLN A 226 6.83 3.81 -7.21
N ASP A 227 6.12 4.37 -8.19
CA ASP A 227 5.17 5.47 -7.99
C ASP A 227 4.00 5.03 -7.09
N ILE A 228 3.44 3.83 -7.31
CA ILE A 228 2.33 3.35 -6.47
C ILE A 228 2.79 3.13 -5.03
N TYR A 229 3.97 2.53 -4.78
CA TYR A 229 4.44 2.34 -3.41
C TYR A 229 4.71 3.66 -2.68
N ALA A 230 5.16 4.70 -3.40
CA ALA A 230 5.28 6.04 -2.85
C ALA A 230 3.90 6.62 -2.47
N GLU A 231 2.92 6.49 -3.36
CA GLU A 231 1.54 6.92 -3.12
C GLU A 231 0.90 6.17 -1.94
N LEU A 232 1.11 4.85 -1.82
CA LEU A 232 0.62 4.06 -0.69
C LEU A 232 1.18 4.54 0.65
N GLN A 233 2.48 4.89 0.68
CA GLN A 233 3.10 5.44 1.88
C GLN A 233 2.54 6.82 2.23
N LEU A 234 2.26 7.66 1.23
CA LEU A 234 1.63 8.97 1.44
C LEU A 234 0.22 8.81 2.01
N ILE A 235 -0.62 7.95 1.40
CA ILE A 235 -1.94 7.60 1.93
C ILE A 235 -1.81 7.16 3.39
N ARG A 236 -0.86 6.28 3.69
CA ARG A 236 -0.70 5.84 5.08
C ARG A 236 -0.34 6.99 6.01
N ASN A 237 0.52 7.91 5.61
CA ASN A 237 0.90 9.05 6.44
C ASN A 237 -0.28 10.02 6.63
N ASP A 238 -1.02 10.31 5.57
CA ASP A 238 -2.18 11.22 5.58
C ASP A 238 -3.30 10.72 6.49
N TYR A 239 -3.45 9.40 6.65
CA TYR A 239 -4.38 8.81 7.61
C TYR A 239 -4.14 9.30 9.05
N ASN A 240 -2.87 9.41 9.47
CA ASN A 240 -2.55 9.91 10.82
C ASN A 240 -2.92 11.38 10.98
N VAL A 241 -2.79 12.16 9.90
CA VAL A 241 -3.19 13.58 9.89
C VAL A 241 -4.70 13.68 10.09
N ILE A 242 -5.50 12.87 9.42
CA ILE A 242 -6.97 12.85 9.57
C ILE A 242 -7.38 12.42 10.97
N ALA A 243 -6.78 11.35 11.49
CA ALA A 243 -7.09 10.85 12.82
C ALA A 243 -6.79 11.93 13.88
N SER A 244 -5.63 12.59 13.75
CA SER A 244 -5.23 13.69 14.65
C SER A 244 -6.16 14.90 14.55
N ASN A 245 -6.57 15.29 13.34
CA ASN A 245 -7.48 16.42 13.15
C ASN A 245 -8.89 16.12 13.70
N SER A 246 -9.40 14.90 13.52
CA SER A 246 -10.68 14.48 14.12
C SER A 246 -10.60 14.54 15.65
N ILE A 247 -9.51 14.07 16.25
CA ILE A 247 -9.28 14.19 17.70
C ILE A 247 -9.20 15.66 18.13
N ASN A 248 -8.47 16.50 17.39
CA ASN A 248 -8.33 17.93 17.68
C ASN A 248 -9.66 18.69 17.56
N PHE A 249 -10.53 18.32 16.63
CA PHE A 249 -11.87 18.88 16.53
C PHE A 249 -12.68 18.58 17.79
N TYR A 250 -12.75 17.31 18.21
CA TYR A 250 -13.41 16.90 19.45
C TYR A 250 -12.84 17.60 20.69
N GLN A 251 -11.52 17.66 20.80
CA GLN A 251 -10.85 18.36 21.89
C GLN A 251 -11.19 19.85 21.87
N SER A 252 -11.21 20.50 20.71
CA SER A 252 -11.56 21.93 20.63
C SER A 252 -13.00 22.22 21.03
N VAL A 253 -13.95 21.35 20.70
CA VAL A 253 -15.35 21.49 21.15
C VAL A 253 -15.43 21.25 22.66
N SER A 254 -14.76 20.22 23.18
CA SER A 254 -14.74 19.96 24.62
C SER A 254 -14.09 21.09 25.41
N ASP A 255 -12.99 21.62 24.90
CA ASP A 255 -12.33 22.81 25.44
C ASP A 255 -13.34 23.94 25.45
N PHE A 256 -13.94 24.31 24.32
CA PHE A 256 -14.88 25.43 24.20
C PHE A 256 -15.95 25.46 25.30
N PHE A 257 -16.52 24.29 25.65
CA PHE A 257 -17.53 24.12 26.71
C PHE A 257 -16.96 23.86 28.13
N ASP A 258 -15.66 24.03 28.36
CA ASP A 258 -15.04 23.89 29.68
C ASP A 258 -15.56 24.97 30.65
N PRO A 259 -16.22 24.60 31.76
CA PRO A 259 -16.79 25.56 32.72
C PRO A 259 -15.73 26.42 33.42
N LYS A 260 -14.45 26.01 33.39
CA LYS A 260 -13.35 26.81 33.95
C LYS A 260 -12.93 27.96 33.04
N GLN A 261 -13.37 27.96 31.79
CA GLN A 261 -12.95 28.92 30.78
C GLN A 261 -14.15 29.69 30.24
N GLN A 262 -13.97 30.99 30.02
CA GLN A 262 -15.02 31.79 29.41
C GLN A 262 -15.18 31.43 27.93
N ILE A 263 -16.44 31.32 27.49
CA ILE A 263 -16.80 31.23 26.07
C ILE A 263 -16.41 32.55 25.40
N ASN A 264 -15.66 32.47 24.31
CA ASN A 264 -15.22 33.65 23.57
C ASN A 264 -14.98 33.35 22.08
N LYS A 265 -14.89 34.42 21.29
CA LYS A 265 -14.72 34.38 19.83
C LYS A 265 -13.47 33.63 19.36
N ILE A 266 -12.35 33.70 20.10
CA ILE A 266 -11.10 33.03 19.72
C ILE A 266 -11.28 31.51 19.81
N ARG A 267 -11.93 31.04 20.88
CA ARG A 267 -12.18 29.63 21.10
C ARG A 267 -13.22 29.09 20.11
N LEU A 268 -14.24 29.88 19.78
CA LEU A 268 -15.19 29.52 18.73
C LEU A 268 -14.50 29.41 17.36
N ALA A 269 -13.67 30.39 17.00
CA ALA A 269 -12.91 30.36 15.75
C ALA A 269 -12.01 29.10 15.67
N LYS A 270 -11.40 28.68 16.78
CA LYS A 270 -10.62 27.44 16.86
C LYS A 270 -11.48 26.22 16.54
N VAL A 271 -12.69 26.13 17.12
CA VAL A 271 -13.62 25.02 16.84
C VAL A 271 -14.02 25.00 15.37
N LEU A 272 -14.47 26.14 14.83
CA LEU A 272 -14.90 26.25 13.44
C LEU A 272 -13.78 25.91 12.46
N THR A 273 -12.55 26.34 12.76
CA THR A 273 -11.35 26.03 11.96
C THR A 273 -11.04 24.53 11.98
N ASN A 274 -11.01 23.92 13.16
CA ASN A 274 -10.73 22.50 13.29
C ASN A 274 -11.82 21.63 12.63
N GLU A 275 -13.08 22.03 12.75
CA GLU A 275 -14.19 21.36 12.07
C GLU A 275 -13.99 21.39 10.56
N ARG A 276 -13.86 22.60 9.97
CA ARG A 276 -13.71 22.76 8.52
C ARG A 276 -12.49 22.02 7.98
N GLN A 277 -11.36 22.15 8.66
CA GLN A 277 -10.12 21.46 8.29
C GLN A 277 -10.29 19.93 8.34
N THR A 278 -10.97 19.41 9.35
CA THR A 278 -11.22 17.96 9.47
C THR A 278 -12.05 17.44 8.30
N TYR A 279 -13.12 18.14 7.92
CA TYR A 279 -13.96 17.75 6.79
C TYR A 279 -13.20 17.80 5.46
N GLN A 280 -12.42 18.86 5.23
CA GLN A 280 -11.60 19.00 4.03
C GLN A 280 -10.60 17.85 3.90
N LEU A 281 -9.87 17.55 4.98
CA LEU A 281 -8.87 16.47 4.98
C LEU A 281 -9.50 15.10 4.76
N ILE A 282 -10.65 14.81 5.37
CA ILE A 282 -11.38 13.56 5.16
C ILE A 282 -11.84 13.45 3.71
N HIS A 283 -12.38 14.52 3.13
CA HIS A 283 -12.83 14.56 1.75
C HIS A 283 -11.68 14.26 0.78
N ASP A 284 -10.58 15.01 0.89
CA ASP A 284 -9.42 14.89 -0.01
C ASP A 284 -8.78 13.50 0.10
N TYR A 285 -8.68 12.97 1.31
CA TYR A 285 -8.18 11.63 1.53
C TYR A 285 -9.08 10.55 0.94
N SER A 286 -10.40 10.68 1.07
CA SER A 286 -11.36 9.73 0.51
C SER A 286 -11.20 9.60 -1.00
N LEU A 287 -10.98 10.73 -1.69
CA LEU A 287 -10.66 10.75 -3.12
C LEU A 287 -9.31 10.07 -3.40
N ASN A 288 -8.27 10.43 -2.65
CA ASN A 288 -6.92 9.90 -2.84
C ASN A 288 -6.87 8.38 -2.62
N ILE A 289 -7.47 7.86 -1.55
CA ILE A 289 -7.47 6.43 -1.25
C ILE A 289 -8.27 5.62 -2.28
N HIS A 290 -9.38 6.17 -2.77
CA HIS A 290 -10.15 5.54 -3.85
C HIS A 290 -9.31 5.41 -5.13
N ASN A 291 -8.61 6.48 -5.50
CA ASN A 291 -7.71 6.49 -6.65
C ASN A 291 -6.54 5.52 -6.48
N ALA A 292 -5.92 5.46 -5.29
CA ALA A 292 -4.85 4.53 -4.99
C ALA A 292 -5.31 3.06 -5.12
N ILE A 293 -6.47 2.70 -4.55
CA ILE A 293 -7.05 1.35 -4.69
C ILE A 293 -7.26 0.99 -6.16
N LYS A 294 -7.80 1.91 -6.97
CA LYS A 294 -8.01 1.70 -8.41
C LYS A 294 -6.69 1.47 -9.16
N LYS A 295 -5.65 2.26 -8.85
CA LYS A 295 -4.32 2.10 -9.45
C LYS A 295 -3.68 0.77 -9.08
N VAL A 296 -3.74 0.36 -7.82
CA VAL A 296 -3.19 -0.94 -7.38
C VAL A 296 -3.90 -2.10 -8.08
N ASN A 297 -5.24 -2.07 -8.19
CA ASN A 297 -5.99 -3.09 -8.93
C ASN A 297 -5.59 -3.14 -10.42
N THR A 298 -5.35 -1.97 -11.03
CA THR A 298 -4.89 -1.88 -12.42
C THR A 298 -3.51 -2.52 -12.58
N LEU A 299 -2.56 -2.22 -11.70
CA LEU A 299 -1.22 -2.82 -11.73
C LEU A 299 -1.26 -4.32 -11.51
N LYS A 300 -2.07 -4.78 -10.57
CA LYS A 300 -2.27 -6.20 -10.30
C LYS A 300 -2.76 -6.94 -11.55
N SER A 301 -3.76 -6.40 -12.25
CA SER A 301 -4.28 -7.00 -13.49
C SER A 301 -3.27 -7.05 -14.66
N GLN A 302 -2.18 -6.27 -14.61
CA GLN A 302 -1.14 -6.28 -15.63
C GLN A 302 -0.11 -7.41 -15.42
N ILE A 303 0.00 -7.91 -14.19
CA ILE A 303 0.97 -8.94 -13.80
C ILE A 303 0.34 -10.28 -13.44
N GLU A 304 -0.99 -10.40 -13.52
CA GLU A 304 -1.77 -11.65 -13.54
C GLU A 304 -1.82 -12.24 -14.95
#